data_AF-A0A0E3QM94-F1
#
_entry.id   AF-A0A0E3QM94-F1
#
_cell.length_a   1.000
_cell.length_b   1.000
_cell.length_c   1.000
_cell.angle_alpha   90.00
_cell.angle_beta   90.00
_cell.angle_gamma   90.00
#
_symmetry.space_group_name_H-M   'P 1'
#
loop_
_entity.id
_entity.type
_entity.pdbx_description
1 polymer ?
#
loop_
_entity_poly.entity_id
_entity_poly.type
_entity_poly.pdbx_seq_one_letter_code
_entity_poly.pdbx_strand_id
1 'polypeptide(L)'
;MVNTKFERIKKTCAILLVLCFVLSVTAAAASAAGNSKNKDGYNDGYKKGYGDGRKQGQKDCNKYGSRETLSKIPSPPDDNRWTENYKDTYNSGYKKGYLDGYNGYRYTCLK
;
A
#
# COMPACT_ATOMS: atom_id res chain seq x y z
N MET A 1 -3.98 60.64 -13.50
CA MET A 1 -3.98 60.01 -12.16
C MET A 1 -4.68 58.65 -12.21
N VAL A 2 -4.17 57.69 -12.99
CA VAL A 2 -4.78 56.34 -13.19
C VAL A 2 -3.79 55.21 -12.83
N ASN A 3 -2.51 55.41 -13.12
CA ASN A 3 -1.45 54.42 -12.82
C ASN A 3 -1.28 54.08 -11.34
N THR A 4 -1.54 55.00 -10.41
CA THR A 4 -1.31 54.76 -8.97
C THR A 4 -2.33 53.83 -8.33
N LYS A 5 -3.58 53.80 -8.83
CA LYS A 5 -4.61 52.85 -8.37
C LYS A 5 -4.37 51.45 -8.92
N PHE A 6 -3.99 51.34 -10.20
CA PHE A 6 -3.70 50.05 -10.83
C PHE A 6 -2.47 49.37 -10.21
N GLU A 7 -1.41 50.12 -9.94
CA GLU A 7 -0.22 49.58 -9.26
C GLU A 7 -0.50 49.16 -7.81
N ARG A 8 -1.39 49.86 -7.10
CA ARG A 8 -1.85 49.42 -5.77
C ARG A 8 -2.61 48.11 -5.85
N ILE A 9 -3.54 47.97 -6.79
CA ILE A 9 -4.32 46.72 -6.99
C ILE A 9 -3.39 45.57 -7.34
N LYS A 10 -2.45 45.77 -8.29
CA LYS A 10 -1.47 44.76 -8.70
C LYS A 10 -0.62 44.29 -7.51
N LYS A 11 -0.18 45.23 -6.66
CA LYS A 11 0.61 44.92 -5.46
C LYS A 11 -0.19 44.13 -4.43
N THR A 12 -1.46 44.49 -4.20
CA THR A 12 -2.35 43.75 -3.29
C THR A 12 -2.64 42.34 -3.80
N CYS A 13 -2.89 42.16 -5.10
CA CYS A 13 -3.07 40.84 -5.70
C CYS A 13 -1.82 39.97 -5.59
N ALA A 14 -0.63 40.52 -5.82
CA ALA A 14 0.62 39.79 -5.68
C ALA A 14 0.85 39.31 -4.24
N ILE A 15 0.55 40.15 -3.25
CA ILE A 15 0.67 39.77 -1.82
C ILE A 15 -0.34 38.67 -1.46
N LEU A 16 -1.58 38.76 -1.94
CA LEU A 16 -2.61 37.73 -1.74
C LEU A 16 -2.19 36.39 -2.35
N LEU A 17 -1.65 36.40 -3.58
CA LEU A 17 -1.18 35.17 -4.24
C LEU A 17 -0.04 34.51 -3.49
N VAL A 18 0.92 35.29 -2.99
CA VAL A 18 2.04 34.78 -2.18
C VAL A 18 1.53 34.18 -0.86
N LEU A 19 0.58 34.85 -0.19
CA LEU A 19 -0.03 34.33 1.04
C LEU A 19 -0.80 33.03 0.80
N CYS A 20 -1.62 32.96 -0.27
CA CYS A 20 -2.30 31.73 -0.65
C CYS A 20 -1.32 30.60 -0.95
N PHE A 21 -0.24 30.88 -1.69
CA PHE A 21 0.78 29.89 -2.02
C PHE A 21 1.46 29.30 -0.77
N VAL A 22 1.86 30.15 0.18
CA VAL A 22 2.49 29.69 1.44
C VAL A 22 1.53 28.84 2.28
N LEU A 23 0.25 29.23 2.36
CA LEU A 23 -0.77 28.45 3.07
C LEU A 23 -1.04 27.10 2.40
N SER A 24 -1.11 27.05 1.07
CA SER A 24 -1.30 25.80 0.30
C SER A 24 -0.12 24.83 0.46
N VAL A 25 1.12 25.33 0.42
CA VAL A 25 2.32 24.50 0.59
C VAL A 25 2.41 23.91 2.00
N THR A 26 2.00 24.67 3.02
CA THR A 26 2.01 24.22 4.42
C THR A 26 0.96 23.13 4.68
N ALA A 27 -0.25 23.27 4.10
CA ALA A 27 -1.30 22.25 4.22
C ALA A 27 -0.95 20.93 3.50
N ALA A 28 -0.31 21.01 2.33
CA ALA A 28 0.14 19.84 1.57
C ALA A 28 1.25 19.05 2.28
N ALA A 29 2.20 19.72 2.94
CA ALA A 29 3.27 19.07 3.69
C ALA A 29 2.77 18.33 4.95
N ALA A 30 1.80 18.93 5.67
CA ALA A 30 1.19 18.30 6.85
C ALA A 30 0.35 17.05 6.50
N SER A 31 -0.34 17.07 5.36
CA SER A 31 -1.10 15.92 4.87
C SER A 31 -0.22 14.78 4.34
N ALA A 32 0.98 15.07 3.85
CA ALA A 32 1.97 14.04 3.48
C ALA A 32 2.69 13.41 4.69
N ALA A 33 2.98 14.19 5.74
CA ALA A 33 3.71 13.72 6.93
C ALA A 33 2.89 12.78 7.83
N GLY A 34 1.57 12.94 7.87
CA GLY A 34 0.66 12.11 8.67
C GLY A 34 0.53 10.64 8.21
N ASN A 35 1.03 10.30 7.01
CA ASN A 35 0.74 9.01 6.36
C ASN A 35 1.89 7.99 6.45
N SER A 36 2.96 8.27 7.19
CA SER A 36 4.19 7.46 7.14
C SER A 36 4.19 6.19 8.00
N LYS A 37 3.28 6.07 8.98
CA LYS A 37 3.15 4.87 9.84
C LYS A 37 2.20 3.81 9.29
N ASN A 38 1.34 4.18 8.34
CA ASN A 38 0.34 3.30 7.74
C ASN A 38 0.72 2.97 6.28
N LYS A 39 2.02 2.81 6.04
CA LYS A 39 2.58 2.49 4.72
C LYS A 39 2.08 1.12 4.29
N ASP A 40 1.04 1.16 3.46
CA ASP A 40 0.61 0.15 2.50
C ASP A 40 0.68 -1.29 3.02
N GLY A 41 -0.34 -1.69 3.79
CA GLY A 41 -0.45 -3.03 4.36
C GLY A 41 -0.35 -4.13 3.29
N TYR A 42 -0.61 -3.79 2.04
CA TYR A 42 -0.42 -4.66 0.88
C TYR A 42 0.97 -5.30 0.81
N ASN A 43 2.06 -4.53 0.97
CA ASN A 43 3.41 -5.10 0.83
C ASN A 43 3.75 -6.05 1.98
N ASP A 44 3.33 -5.71 3.19
CA ASP A 44 3.52 -6.54 4.37
C ASP A 44 2.71 -7.84 4.26
N GLY A 45 1.45 -7.70 3.85
CA GLY A 45 0.57 -8.81 3.51
C GLY A 45 1.19 -9.71 2.46
N TYR A 46 1.67 -9.14 1.34
CA TYR A 46 2.28 -9.87 0.23
C TYR A 46 3.49 -10.68 0.69
N LYS A 47 4.43 -10.07 1.43
CA LYS A 47 5.62 -10.77 1.93
C LYS A 47 5.24 -11.93 2.84
N LYS A 48 4.27 -11.72 3.75
CA LYS A 48 3.82 -12.77 4.66
C LYS A 48 3.11 -13.88 3.91
N GLY A 49 2.19 -13.53 3.02
CA GLY A 49 1.45 -14.47 2.16
C GLY A 49 2.39 -15.32 1.32
N TYR A 50 3.39 -14.71 0.68
CA TYR A 50 4.38 -15.41 -0.13
C TYR A 50 5.15 -16.47 0.65
N GLY A 51 5.59 -16.14 1.87
CA GLY A 51 6.26 -17.11 2.75
C GLY A 51 5.35 -18.28 3.14
N ASP A 52 4.10 -18.00 3.50
CA ASP A 52 3.13 -19.04 3.89
C ASP A 52 2.73 -19.92 2.70
N GLY A 53 2.49 -19.31 1.54
CA GLY A 53 2.17 -19.98 0.29
C GLY A 53 3.28 -20.93 -0.15
N ARG A 54 4.55 -20.50 -0.08
CA ARG A 54 5.71 -21.38 -0.35
C ARG A 54 5.75 -22.59 0.57
N LYS A 55 5.54 -22.40 1.88
CA LYS A 55 5.53 -23.50 2.86
C LYS A 55 4.42 -24.49 2.57
N GLN A 56 3.23 -24.02 2.22
CA GLN A 56 2.12 -24.89 1.84
C GLN A 56 2.41 -25.61 0.52
N GLY A 57 2.89 -24.91 -0.50
CA GLY A 57 3.26 -25.50 -1.79
C GLY A 57 4.31 -26.59 -1.65
N GLN A 58 5.27 -26.43 -0.73
CA GLN A 58 6.24 -27.46 -0.39
C GLN A 58 5.59 -28.70 0.27
N LYS A 59 4.72 -28.50 1.26
CA LYS A 59 4.01 -29.59 1.92
C LYS A 59 3.13 -30.38 0.96
N ASP A 60 2.35 -29.65 0.16
CA ASP A 60 1.45 -30.23 -0.83
C ASP A 60 2.25 -30.99 -1.87
N CYS A 61 3.38 -30.45 -2.33
CA CYS A 61 4.18 -31.16 -3.31
C CYS A 61 4.82 -32.45 -2.74
N ASN A 62 5.35 -32.41 -1.52
CA ASN A 62 5.89 -33.60 -0.87
C ASN A 62 4.84 -34.70 -0.70
N LYS A 63 3.55 -34.34 -0.63
CA LYS A 63 2.45 -35.28 -0.40
C LYS A 63 1.75 -35.73 -1.68
N TYR A 64 1.61 -34.85 -2.66
CA TYR A 64 0.76 -35.04 -3.85
C TYR A 64 1.48 -34.77 -5.17
N GLY A 65 2.78 -34.47 -5.15
CA GLY A 65 3.55 -34.08 -6.32
C GLY A 65 3.05 -32.76 -6.91
N SER A 66 3.02 -32.65 -8.24
CA SER A 66 2.54 -31.45 -8.94
C SER A 66 1.03 -31.32 -9.02
N ARG A 67 0.24 -32.11 -8.27
CA ARG A 67 -1.22 -32.02 -8.32
C ARG A 67 -1.71 -30.76 -7.62
N GLU A 68 -2.67 -30.04 -8.20
CA GLU A 68 -3.24 -28.83 -7.57
C GLU A 68 -4.20 -29.25 -6.46
N THR A 69 -3.85 -28.89 -5.23
CA THR A 69 -4.60 -29.32 -4.03
C THR A 69 -5.02 -28.14 -3.15
N LEU A 70 -4.66 -26.92 -3.53
CA LEU A 70 -5.04 -25.72 -2.80
C LEU A 70 -6.55 -25.47 -2.94
N SER A 71 -7.30 -25.76 -1.89
CA SER A 71 -8.76 -25.52 -1.86
C SER A 71 -9.13 -24.14 -1.33
N LYS A 72 -8.32 -23.57 -0.44
CA LYS A 72 -8.59 -22.27 0.19
C LYS A 72 -7.30 -21.59 0.66
N ILE A 73 -7.21 -20.29 0.44
CA ILE A 73 -6.17 -19.45 1.04
C ILE A 73 -6.54 -19.19 2.52
N PRO A 74 -5.66 -19.47 3.48
CA PRO A 74 -5.91 -19.18 4.89
C PRO A 74 -6.07 -17.67 5.12
N SER A 75 -6.87 -17.31 6.12
CA SER A 75 -6.98 -15.91 6.52
C SER A 75 -5.66 -15.47 7.18
N PRO A 76 -5.15 -14.28 6.85
CA PRO A 76 -3.98 -13.75 7.54
C PRO A 76 -4.28 -13.45 9.01
N PRO A 77 -3.22 -13.20 9.82
CA PRO A 77 -3.38 -12.71 11.18
C PRO A 77 -4.16 -11.39 11.21
N ASP A 78 -5.06 -11.27 12.17
CA ASP A 78 -5.82 -10.05 12.45
C ASP A 78 -5.24 -9.39 13.70
N ASP A 79 -4.78 -8.14 13.56
CA ASP A 79 -4.25 -7.32 14.65
C ASP A 79 -5.22 -6.16 14.90
N ASN A 80 -5.72 -6.04 16.13
CA ASN A 80 -6.65 -4.99 16.52
C ASN A 80 -6.03 -3.58 16.51
N ARG A 81 -4.70 -3.46 16.42
CA ARG A 81 -3.97 -2.19 16.31
C ARG A 81 -3.95 -1.65 14.87
N TRP A 82 -4.32 -2.47 13.88
CA TRP A 82 -4.34 -2.05 12.49
C TRP A 82 -5.63 -1.28 12.17
N THR A 83 -5.47 -0.18 11.43
CA THR A 83 -6.61 0.52 10.82
C THR A 83 -7.32 -0.40 9.83
N GLU A 84 -8.62 -0.19 9.63
CA GLU A 84 -9.42 -0.96 8.65
C GLU A 84 -8.79 -0.95 7.25
N ASN A 85 -8.37 0.22 6.76
CA ASN A 85 -7.68 0.34 5.47
C ASN A 85 -6.37 -0.48 5.41
N TYR A 86 -5.60 -0.52 6.50
CA TYR A 86 -4.39 -1.35 6.54
C TYR A 86 -4.77 -2.84 6.50
N LYS A 87 -5.79 -3.27 7.24
CA LYS A 87 -6.28 -4.66 7.22
C LYS A 87 -6.72 -5.08 5.83
N ASP A 88 -7.46 -4.22 5.13
CA ASP A 88 -7.97 -4.51 3.79
C ASP A 88 -6.85 -4.64 2.75
N THR A 89 -5.94 -3.67 2.74
CA THR A 89 -4.77 -3.69 1.85
C THR A 89 -3.86 -4.88 2.18
N TYR A 90 -3.64 -5.18 3.46
CA TYR A 90 -2.91 -6.36 3.92
C TYR A 90 -3.55 -7.66 3.47
N ASN A 91 -4.87 -7.80 3.64
CA ASN A 91 -5.63 -8.97 3.18
C ASN A 91 -5.48 -9.19 1.67
N SER A 92 -5.56 -8.11 0.89
CA SER A 92 -5.38 -8.16 -0.56
C SER A 92 -3.96 -8.62 -0.93
N GLY A 93 -2.94 -7.99 -0.32
CA GLY A 93 -1.55 -8.36 -0.51
C GLY A 93 -1.26 -9.81 -0.12
N TYR A 94 -1.77 -10.25 1.03
CA TYR A 94 -1.60 -11.60 1.54
C TYR A 94 -2.15 -12.65 0.57
N LYS A 95 -3.37 -12.47 0.07
CA LYS A 95 -3.97 -13.40 -0.90
C LYS A 95 -3.12 -13.53 -2.15
N LYS A 96 -2.66 -12.41 -2.71
CA LYS A 96 -1.83 -12.40 -3.91
C LYS A 96 -0.47 -13.04 -3.67
N GLY A 97 0.24 -12.62 -2.61
CA GLY A 97 1.53 -13.20 -2.25
C GLY A 97 1.43 -14.70 -2.00
N TYR A 98 0.37 -15.16 -1.33
CA TYR A 98 0.15 -16.58 -1.06
C TYR A 98 0.07 -17.42 -2.34
N LEU A 99 -0.74 -16.99 -3.31
CA LEU A 99 -0.84 -17.68 -4.60
C LEU A 99 0.50 -17.68 -5.34
N ASP A 100 1.19 -16.54 -5.39
CA ASP A 100 2.48 -16.41 -6.06
C ASP A 100 3.53 -17.33 -5.42
N GLY A 101 3.58 -17.40 -4.08
CA GLY A 101 4.47 -18.27 -3.34
C GLY A 101 4.15 -19.76 -3.50
N TYR A 102 2.85 -20.12 -3.46
CA TYR A 102 2.38 -21.49 -3.66
C TYR A 102 2.73 -21.99 -5.06
N ASN A 103 2.37 -21.21 -6.09
CA ASN A 103 2.63 -21.54 -7.48
C ASN A 103 4.13 -21.58 -7.78
N GLY A 104 4.91 -20.64 -7.25
CA GLY A 104 6.36 -20.64 -7.44
C GLY A 104 7.04 -21.92 -6.94
N TYR A 105 6.57 -22.51 -5.84
CA TYR A 105 7.16 -23.75 -5.30
C TYR A 105 6.63 -25.02 -5.97
N ARG A 106 5.34 -25.03 -6.31
CA ARG A 106 4.65 -26.14 -6.99
C ARG A 106 5.41 -26.63 -8.23
N TYR A 107 5.93 -25.72 -9.05
CA TYR A 107 6.66 -26.09 -10.28
C TYR A 107 8.12 -26.48 -10.05
N THR A 108 8.72 -26.09 -8.91
CA THR A 108 10.12 -26.45 -8.60
C THR A 108 10.29 -27.87 -8.08
N CYS A 109 9.20 -28.52 -7.70
CA CYS A 109 9.22 -29.80 -7.03
C CYS A 109 9.21 -31.02 -7.99
N LEU A 110 9.00 -30.81 -9.29
CA LEU A 110 9.14 -31.85 -10.32
C LEU A 110 10.55 -31.92 -10.94
N LYS A 111 11.55 -31.27 -10.34
CA LYS A 111 12.94 -31.36 -10.81
C LYS A 111 13.69 -32.50 -10.15
#